data_AF-A0A089FHH0-F1
#
_entry.id   AF-A0A089FHH0-F1
#
_cell.length_a   1.000
_cell.length_b   1.000
_cell.length_c   1.000
_cell.angle_alpha   90.00
_cell.angle_beta   90.00
_cell.angle_gamma   90.00
#
_symmetry.space_group_name_H-M   'P 1'
#
loop_
_entity.id
_entity.type
_entity.pdbx_description
1 polymer ?
#
loop_
_entity_poly.entity_id
_entity_poly.type
_entity_poly.pdbx_seq_one_letter_code
_entity_poly.pdbx_strand_id
1 'polypeptide(L)'
;HETLTAILGPLIAERESMKSSELLLEIGGILRSFKFIFRGTGYDEKLVREVEGLEASGSVFICTLCDATRLEASQNLVFHSITRSHGENLQRYETWRANPYHESVDELRDRVKG
;
A
#
# COMPACT_ATOMS: atom_id res chain seq x y z
N HIS A 1 2.62 2.18 -16.31
CA HIS A 1 3.17 1.94 -14.96
C HIS A 1 4.69 2.16 -14.94
N GLU A 2 5.39 1.68 -15.97
CA GLU A 2 6.83 1.70 -16.22
C GLU A 2 7.47 3.09 -16.08
N THR A 3 6.94 4.10 -16.79
CA THR A 3 7.50 5.48 -16.71
C THR A 3 7.32 6.08 -15.32
N LEU A 4 6.18 5.83 -14.68
CA LEU A 4 5.87 6.36 -13.35
C LEU A 4 6.84 5.80 -12.30
N THR A 5 7.05 4.49 -12.29
CA THR A 5 7.96 3.84 -11.34
C THR A 5 9.42 4.18 -11.61
N ALA A 6 9.82 4.34 -12.87
CA ALA A 6 11.16 4.79 -13.22
C ALA A 6 11.44 6.22 -12.72
N ILE A 7 10.47 7.14 -12.83
CA ILE A 7 10.63 8.53 -12.39
C ILE A 7 10.55 8.66 -10.87
N LEU A 8 9.61 7.97 -10.22
CA LEU A 8 9.39 8.11 -8.78
C LEU A 8 10.30 7.24 -7.92
N GLY A 9 10.89 6.18 -8.48
CA GLY A 9 11.76 5.24 -7.76
C GLY A 9 12.85 5.90 -6.90
N PRO A 10 13.63 6.87 -7.41
CA PRO A 10 14.63 7.58 -6.61
C PRO A 10 14.03 8.30 -5.39
N LEU A 11 12.89 8.98 -5.55
CA LEU A 11 12.22 9.69 -4.44
C LEU A 11 11.73 8.72 -3.36
N ILE A 12 11.25 7.54 -3.75
CA ILE A 12 10.87 6.49 -2.80
C ILE A 12 12.10 6.00 -2.02
N ALA A 13 13.21 5.73 -2.69
CA ALA A 13 14.44 5.25 -2.05
C ALA A 13 15.00 6.27 -1.04
N GLU A 14 15.07 7.55 -1.42
CA GLU A 14 15.49 8.63 -0.53
C GLU A 14 14.57 8.75 0.69
N ARG A 15 13.25 8.74 0.47
CA ARG A 15 12.25 8.77 1.55
C ARG A 15 12.42 7.61 2.53
N GLU A 16 12.60 6.39 2.04
CA GLU A 16 12.80 5.22 2.92
C GLU A 16 14.10 5.35 3.72
N SER A 17 15.18 5.83 3.11
CA SER A 17 16.44 6.09 3.82
C SER A 17 16.27 7.14 4.92
N MET A 18 15.45 8.18 4.70
CA MET A 18 15.20 9.23 5.69
C MET A 18 14.40 8.74 6.90
N LYS A 19 13.57 7.70 6.77
CA LYS A 19 12.78 7.16 7.90
C LYS A 19 13.65 6.54 8.99
N SER A 20 14.82 6.01 8.63
CA SER A 20 15.78 5.40 9.56
C SER A 20 16.95 6.31 9.92
N SER A 21 16.87 7.60 9.60
CA SER A 21 17.96 8.57 9.79
C SER A 21 17.55 9.75 10.67
N GLU A 22 18.53 10.46 11.21
CA GLU A 22 18.35 11.76 11.86
C GLU A 22 19.07 12.84 11.03
N LEU A 23 18.41 13.97 10.80
CA LEU A 23 19.01 15.13 10.15
C LEU A 23 19.56 16.08 11.20
N LEU A 24 20.87 16.34 11.16
CA LEU A 24 21.51 17.39 11.95
C LEU A 24 21.56 18.69 11.12
N LEU A 25 20.97 19.76 11.64
CA LEU A 25 20.90 21.05 10.97
C LEU A 25 21.17 22.20 11.94
N GLU A 26 22.04 23.12 11.55
CA GLU A 26 22.33 24.32 12.33
C GLU A 26 21.27 25.40 12.05
N ILE A 27 20.59 25.85 13.11
CA ILE A 27 19.57 26.90 13.04
C ILE A 27 19.88 27.94 14.09
N GLY A 28 20.21 29.16 13.66
CA GLY A 28 20.56 30.26 14.56
C GLY A 28 21.80 29.98 15.42
N GLY A 29 22.80 29.29 14.88
CA GLY A 29 24.04 28.94 15.60
C GLY A 29 23.94 27.69 16.48
N ILE A 30 22.79 26.99 16.49
CA ILE A 30 22.56 25.81 17.33
C ILE A 30 22.29 24.59 16.44
N LEU A 31 23.09 23.53 16.62
CA LEU A 31 22.88 22.25 15.94
C LEU A 31 21.65 21.53 16.53
N ARG A 32 20.67 21.21 15.69
CA ARG A 32 19.42 20.53 16.06
C ARG A 32 19.31 19.20 15.32
N SER A 33 18.73 18.18 15.98
CA SER A 33 18.39 16.89 15.36
C SER A 33 16.91 16.83 14.99
N PHE A 34 16.61 16.32 13.79
CA PHE A 34 15.27 16.17 13.27
C PHE A 34 14.99 14.73 12.82
N LYS A 35 13.77 14.24 13.12
CA LYS A 35 13.21 13.01 12.57
C LYS A 35 12.05 13.34 11.67
N PHE A 36 11.88 12.55 10.61
CA PHE A 36 10.82 12.73 9.63
C PHE A 36 9.80 11.61 9.71
N ILE A 37 8.52 11.98 9.66
CA ILE A 37 7.40 11.06 9.51
C ILE A 37 6.69 11.42 8.20
N PHE A 38 6.69 10.50 7.25
CA PHE A 38 6.03 10.68 5.97
C PHE A 38 4.65 10.06 5.99
N ARG A 39 3.60 10.85 5.71
CA ARG A 39 2.21 10.40 5.61
C ARG A 39 1.67 10.66 4.20
N GLY A 40 1.64 9.64 3.36
CA GLY A 40 1.14 9.74 1.99
C GLY A 40 -0.38 9.67 1.92
N THR A 41 -1.08 10.76 2.23
CA THR A 41 -2.56 10.79 2.26
C THR A 41 -3.20 11.60 1.13
N GLY A 42 -2.40 12.15 0.21
CA GLY A 42 -2.83 13.08 -0.84
C GLY A 42 -3.16 12.42 -2.19
N TYR A 43 -3.57 11.16 -2.20
CA TYR A 43 -3.82 10.39 -3.42
C TYR A 43 -5.31 10.05 -3.56
N ASP A 44 -5.82 10.10 -4.80
CA ASP A 44 -7.16 9.58 -5.09
C ASP A 44 -7.16 8.03 -5.06
N GLU A 45 -8.36 7.43 -5.01
CA GLU A 45 -8.50 5.97 -4.92
C GLU A 45 -7.85 5.26 -6.12
N LYS A 46 -7.92 5.85 -7.31
CA LYS A 46 -7.38 5.26 -8.53
C LYS A 46 -5.87 5.08 -8.40
N LEU A 47 -5.17 6.14 -7.97
CA LEU A 47 -3.73 6.10 -7.80
C LEU A 47 -3.32 5.21 -6.62
N VAL A 48 -4.06 5.25 -5.50
CA VAL A 48 -3.80 4.33 -4.36
C VAL A 48 -3.86 2.87 -4.81
N ARG A 49 -4.89 2.49 -5.56
CA ARG A 49 -5.01 1.11 -6.08
C ARG A 49 -3.84 0.75 -6.99
N GLU A 50 -3.46 1.64 -7.91
CA GLU A 50 -2.35 1.40 -8.84
C GLU A 50 -1.00 1.22 -8.12
N VAL A 51 -0.71 2.01 -7.09
CA VAL A 51 0.61 1.97 -6.41
C VAL A 51 0.69 0.95 -5.28
N GLU A 52 -0.43 0.53 -4.70
CA GLU A 52 -0.49 -0.52 -3.67
C GLU A 52 -0.75 -1.91 -4.26
N GLY A 53 -0.79 -2.05 -5.59
CA GLY A 53 -0.96 -3.33 -6.27
C GLY A 53 -2.36 -3.93 -6.13
N LEU A 54 -3.38 -3.08 -5.98
CA LEU A 54 -4.77 -3.51 -5.89
C LEU A 54 -5.44 -3.47 -7.26
N GLU A 55 -6.41 -4.34 -7.49
CA GLU A 55 -7.28 -4.24 -8.65
C GLU A 55 -7.97 -2.87 -8.77
N ALA A 56 -8.27 -2.47 -10.01
CA ALA A 56 -8.96 -1.22 -10.31
C ALA A 56 -10.34 -1.11 -9.63
N SER A 57 -10.89 0.10 -9.59
CA SER A 57 -12.13 0.45 -8.87
C SER A 57 -13.38 -0.38 -9.24
N GLY A 58 -13.36 -1.06 -10.39
CA GLY A 58 -14.43 -1.99 -10.80
C GLY A 58 -14.43 -3.33 -10.07
N SER A 59 -13.42 -3.63 -9.25
CA SER A 59 -13.26 -4.91 -8.54
C SER A 59 -14.44 -5.27 -7.62
N VAL A 60 -14.52 -6.57 -7.30
CA VAL A 60 -15.34 -7.09 -6.20
C VAL A 60 -14.74 -6.71 -4.84
N PHE A 61 -13.42 -6.54 -4.72
CA PHE A 61 -12.76 -6.04 -3.51
C PHE A 61 -12.77 -4.50 -3.51
N ILE A 62 -13.81 -3.94 -2.88
CA ILE A 62 -14.16 -2.53 -3.04
C ILE A 62 -13.38 -1.57 -2.14
N CYS A 63 -12.71 -2.07 -1.10
CA CYS A 63 -12.06 -1.23 -0.11
C CYS A 63 -10.55 -1.26 -0.26
N THR A 64 -9.88 -0.11 -0.11
CA THR A 64 -8.42 -0.02 -0.04
C THR A 64 -7.90 -0.26 1.38
N LEU A 65 -8.79 -0.33 2.38
CA LEU A 65 -8.45 -0.42 3.81
C LEU A 65 -8.84 -1.77 4.44
N CYS A 66 -9.77 -2.52 3.85
CA CYS A 66 -10.22 -3.83 4.33
C CYS A 66 -10.45 -4.80 3.17
N ASP A 67 -10.78 -6.05 3.50
CA ASP A 67 -10.92 -7.13 2.52
C ASP A 67 -12.37 -7.43 2.10
N ALA A 68 -13.32 -6.61 2.53
CA ALA A 68 -14.72 -6.81 2.23
C ALA A 68 -14.99 -6.77 0.71
N THR A 69 -15.74 -7.76 0.25
CA THR A 69 -16.30 -7.78 -1.09
C THR A 69 -17.49 -6.81 -1.20
N ARG A 70 -17.87 -6.48 -2.43
CA ARG A 70 -19.06 -5.66 -2.73
C ARG A 70 -20.33 -6.23 -2.09
N LEU A 71 -20.50 -7.56 -2.13
CA LEU A 71 -21.66 -8.22 -1.56
C LEU A 71 -21.64 -8.14 -0.03
N GLU A 72 -20.53 -8.47 0.61
CA GLU A 72 -20.39 -8.40 2.07
C GLU A 72 -20.62 -6.98 2.60
N ALA A 73 -20.07 -5.97 1.93
CA ALA A 73 -20.26 -4.57 2.30
C ALA A 73 -21.72 -4.10 2.11
N SER A 74 -22.47 -4.70 1.17
CA SER A 74 -23.89 -4.40 1.01
C SER A 74 -24.77 -4.97 2.12
N GLN A 75 -24.34 -6.07 2.75
CA GLN A 75 -25.06 -6.76 3.82
C GLN A 75 -24.65 -6.24 5.21
N ASN A 76 -23.36 -5.96 5.40
CA ASN A 76 -22.79 -5.36 6.59
C ASN A 76 -22.26 -3.97 6.24
N LEU A 77 -23.00 -2.92 6.59
CA LEU A 77 -22.70 -1.56 6.16
C LEU A 77 -21.63 -0.86 7.02
N VAL A 78 -21.49 -1.23 8.29
CA VAL A 78 -20.76 -0.39 9.27
C VAL A 78 -19.77 -1.17 10.14
N PHE A 79 -19.83 -2.50 10.18
CA PHE A 79 -18.93 -3.31 11.01
C PHE A 79 -17.76 -3.83 10.20
N HIS A 80 -16.82 -2.93 9.88
CA HIS A 80 -15.55 -3.23 9.23
C HIS A 80 -14.39 -2.69 10.06
N SER A 81 -13.20 -3.24 9.85
CA SER A 81 -11.95 -2.76 10.47
C SER A 81 -10.87 -2.58 9.41
N ILE A 82 -9.90 -1.71 9.67
CA ILE A 82 -8.74 -1.53 8.81
C ILE A 82 -7.83 -2.73 8.99
N THR A 83 -7.61 -3.50 7.92
CA THR A 83 -6.74 -4.69 7.91
C THR A 83 -5.57 -4.52 6.96
N ARG A 84 -5.81 -3.88 5.80
CA ARG A 84 -4.78 -3.72 4.76
C ARG A 84 -3.66 -2.80 5.22
N SER A 85 -2.44 -3.17 4.84
CA SER A 85 -1.25 -2.34 5.02
C SER A 85 -0.25 -2.58 3.87
N HIS A 86 0.64 -1.61 3.65
CA HIS A 86 1.68 -1.73 2.63
C HIS A 86 2.52 -3.02 2.79
N GLY A 87 2.89 -3.37 4.02
CA GLY A 87 3.66 -4.58 4.30
C GLY A 87 2.87 -5.87 4.00
N GLU A 88 1.57 -5.89 4.31
CA GLU A 88 0.70 -7.03 3.99
C GLU A 88 0.49 -7.18 2.48
N ASN A 89 0.30 -6.08 1.75
CA ASN A 89 0.14 -6.10 0.29
C ASN A 89 1.37 -6.72 -0.40
N LEU A 90 2.58 -6.38 0.06
CA LEU A 90 3.81 -7.00 -0.43
C LEU A 90 3.82 -8.53 -0.24
N GLN A 91 3.39 -9.01 0.93
CA GLN A 91 3.31 -10.44 1.23
C GLN A 91 2.25 -11.16 0.37
N ARG A 92 1.11 -10.50 0.14
CA ARG A 92 0.03 -11.01 -0.72
C ARG A 92 0.48 -11.11 -2.18
N TYR A 93 1.19 -10.10 -2.69
CA TYR A 93 1.79 -10.16 -4.02
C TYR A 93 2.79 -11.33 -4.16
N GLU A 94 3.65 -11.54 -3.16
CA GLU A 94 4.57 -12.67 -3.16
C GLU A 94 3.84 -14.02 -3.15
N THR A 95 2.73 -14.12 -2.42
CA THR A 95 1.85 -15.29 -2.42
C THR A 95 1.21 -15.53 -3.79
N TRP A 96 0.68 -14.47 -4.42
CA TRP A 96 0.12 -14.52 -5.78
C TRP A 96 1.16 -14.99 -6.80
N ARG A 97 2.36 -14.40 -6.77
CA ARG A 97 3.44 -14.72 -7.71
C ARG A 97 3.93 -16.16 -7.57
N ALA A 98 4.10 -16.63 -6.33
CA ALA A 98 4.68 -17.94 -6.06
C ALA A 98 3.66 -19.09 -6.17
N ASN A 99 2.36 -18.80 -5.96
CA ASN A 99 1.29 -19.80 -5.82
C ASN A 99 1.73 -21.04 -5.01
N PRO A 100 2.15 -20.87 -3.75
CA PRO A 100 2.75 -21.95 -2.96
C PRO A 100 1.77 -23.10 -2.64
N TYR A 101 0.46 -22.87 -2.82
CA TYR A 101 -0.60 -23.82 -2.54
C TYR A 101 -1.16 -24.50 -3.81
N HIS A 102 -0.61 -24.19 -4.99
CA HIS A 102 -1.07 -24.73 -6.28
C HIS A 102 -2.56 -24.55 -6.53
N GLU A 103 -3.10 -23.41 -6.13
CA GLU A 103 -4.50 -23.05 -6.28
C GLU A 103 -4.82 -22.66 -7.72
N SER A 104 -6.10 -22.82 -8.10
CA SER A 104 -6.61 -22.19 -9.31
C SER A 104 -6.55 -20.66 -9.19
N VAL A 105 -6.69 -19.96 -10.33
CA VAL A 105 -6.62 -18.49 -10.35
C VAL A 105 -7.66 -17.83 -9.45
N ASP A 106 -8.88 -18.37 -9.41
CA ASP A 106 -9.98 -17.80 -8.63
C ASP A 106 -9.78 -18.02 -7.12
N GLU A 107 -9.33 -19.22 -6.73
CA GLU A 107 -8.98 -19.55 -5.34
C GLU A 107 -7.81 -18.70 -4.84
N LEU A 108 -6.74 -18.58 -5.64
CA LEU A 108 -5.59 -17.76 -5.30
C LEU A 108 -5.96 -16.29 -5.19
N ARG A 109 -6.79 -15.77 -6.11
CA ARG A 109 -7.29 -14.40 -6.09
C ARG A 109 -8.10 -14.11 -4.83
N ASP A 110 -8.94 -15.05 -4.39
CA ASP A 110 -9.65 -14.89 -3.13
C ASP A 110 -8.69 -14.95 -1.92
N ARG A 111 -7.67 -15.82 -1.95
CA ARG A 111 -6.65 -15.88 -0.89
C ARG A 111 -5.94 -14.54 -0.69
N VAL A 112 -5.54 -13.88 -1.78
CA VAL A 112 -4.81 -12.61 -1.73
C VAL A 112 -5.74 -11.38 -1.67
N LYS A 113 -7.05 -11.59 -1.83
CA LYS A 113 -8.09 -10.55 -1.82
C LYS A 113 -7.93 -9.54 -2.96
N GLY A 114 -7.71 -10.05 -4.16
CA GLY A 114 -7.41 -9.29 -5.38
C GLY A 114 -5.96 -8.86 -5.42
#